data_AF-A0A8X6KVP8-F1
#
_entry.id   AF-A0A8X6KVP8-F1
#
_cell.length_a   1.000
_cell.length_b   1.000
_cell.length_c   1.000
_cell.angle_alpha   90.00
_cell.angle_beta   90.00
_cell.angle_gamma   90.00
#
_symmetry.space_group_name_H-M   'P 1'
#
loop_
_entity.id
_entity.type
_entity.pdbx_description
1 polymer ?
#
loop_
_entity_poly.entity_id
_entity_poly.type
_entity_poly.pdbx_seq_one_letter_code
_entity_poly.pdbx_strand_id
1 'polypeptide(L)'
;MAAAVAVISKENYPLYVKTSSPGNDLKFLYTIHTSLDVIEEKVLTVNKTASDLRELYLGLLYPTEDYKVYGYVTNTKIKFIVVVESSHTTLRDNEIRQVISHVTLT
;
A
#
# COMPACT_ATOMS: atom_id res chain seq x y z
N MET A 1 -0.93 14.20 5.49
CA MET A 1 0.36 13.54 5.79
C MET A 1 0.20 12.02 5.66
N ALA A 2 1.28 11.23 5.71
CA ALA A 2 1.16 9.77 5.78
C ALA A 2 0.73 9.37 7.20
N ALA A 3 -0.47 8.81 7.33
CA ALA A 3 -1.08 8.45 8.60
C ALA A 3 -0.62 7.07 9.08
N ALA A 4 -0.38 6.15 8.16
CA ALA A 4 0.23 4.85 8.44
C ALA A 4 0.97 4.29 7.22
N VAL A 5 2.02 3.50 7.46
CA VAL A 5 2.75 2.74 6.45
C VAL A 5 2.96 1.33 6.97
N ALA A 6 2.72 0.34 6.11
CA ALA A 6 2.98 -1.05 6.41
C ALA A 6 3.70 -1.76 5.26
N VAL A 7 4.58 -2.67 5.64
CA VAL A 7 5.25 -3.63 4.77
C VAL A 7 4.84 -5.01 5.23
N ILE A 8 4.19 -5.76 4.36
CA ILE A 8 3.61 -7.06 4.64
C ILE A 8 4.31 -8.10 3.76
N SER A 9 4.68 -9.22 4.37
CA SER A 9 5.32 -10.34 3.66
C SER A 9 4.39 -10.98 2.63
N LYS A 10 4.95 -11.86 1.81
CA LYS A 10 4.16 -12.66 0.86
C LYS A 10 3.19 -13.62 1.57
N GLU A 11 3.50 -14.02 2.81
CA GLU A 11 2.66 -14.87 3.67
C GLU A 11 1.71 -14.09 4.58
N ASN A 12 1.45 -12.81 4.29
CA ASN A 12 0.47 -11.96 5.00
C ASN A 12 0.78 -11.69 6.48
N TYR A 13 2.04 -11.81 6.92
CA TYR A 13 2.47 -11.31 8.23
C TYR A 13 3.18 -9.95 8.11
N PRO A 14 3.02 -9.05 9.09
CA PRO A 14 3.64 -7.73 9.05
C PRO A 14 5.15 -7.84 9.24
N LEU A 15 5.92 -7.28 8.29
CA LEU A 15 7.36 -7.08 8.41
C LEU A 15 7.67 -5.74 9.07
N TYR A 16 6.83 -4.73 8.80
CA TYR A 16 6.95 -3.39 9.37
C TYR A 16 5.58 -2.73 9.42
N VAL A 17 5.27 -2.06 10.52
CA VAL A 17 4.10 -1.19 10.64
C VAL A 17 4.51 0.06 11.41
N LYS A 18 4.16 1.22 10.87
CA LYS A 18 4.33 2.49 11.56
C LYS A 18 3.10 3.36 11.35
N THR A 19 2.57 3.87 12.45
CA THR A 19 1.44 4.81 12.49
C THR A 19 1.94 6.17 12.97
N SER A 20 1.32 7.24 12.50
CA SER A 20 1.68 8.60 12.91
C SER A 20 1.00 9.04 14.21
N SER A 21 -0.06 8.35 14.63
CA SER A 21 -0.94 8.77 15.73
C SER A 21 -1.26 7.58 16.65
N PRO A 22 -0.64 7.50 17.84
CA PRO A 22 -0.76 6.33 18.74
C PRO A 22 -2.18 6.10 19.27
N GLY A 23 -3.05 7.12 19.26
CA GLY A 23 -4.45 6.97 19.67
C GLY A 23 -5.33 6.24 18.65
N ASN A 24 -4.84 6.00 17.43
CA ASN A 24 -5.63 5.46 16.32
C ASN A 24 -5.00 4.19 15.70
N ASP A 25 -4.07 3.56 16.41
CA ASP A 25 -3.30 2.42 15.92
C ASP A 25 -4.20 1.25 15.50
N LEU A 26 -5.22 0.94 16.31
CA LEU A 26 -6.17 -0.13 16.00
C LEU A 26 -6.94 0.12 14.70
N LYS A 27 -7.38 1.36 14.43
CA LYS A 27 -8.07 1.72 13.19
C LYS A 27 -7.15 1.53 11.98
N PHE A 28 -5.90 1.96 12.08
CA PHE A 28 -4.93 1.79 11.01
C PHE A 28 -4.55 0.33 10.79
N LEU A 29 -4.33 -0.44 11.85
CA LEU A 29 -4.07 -1.88 11.76
C LEU A 29 -5.22 -2.64 11.10
N TYR A 30 -6.47 -2.32 11.46
CA TYR A 30 -7.64 -2.88 10.80
C TYR A 30 -7.68 -2.51 9.31
N THR A 31 -7.47 -1.23 9.00
CA THR A 31 -7.44 -0.73 7.61
C THR A 31 -6.37 -1.45 6.77
N ILE A 32 -5.17 -1.62 7.32
CA ILE A 32 -4.06 -2.34 6.69
C ILE A 32 -4.46 -3.80 6.44
N HIS A 33 -5.07 -4.46 7.43
CA HIS A 33 -5.47 -5.85 7.30
C HIS A 33 -6.55 -6.05 6.22
N THR A 34 -7.62 -5.25 6.21
CA THR A 34 -8.70 -5.38 5.22
C THR A 34 -8.24 -5.02 3.80
N SER A 35 -7.18 -4.22 3.69
CA SER A 35 -6.57 -3.88 2.39
C SER A 35 -5.86 -5.07 1.74
N LEU A 36 -5.48 -6.10 2.51
CA LEU A 36 -4.82 -7.28 1.96
C LEU A 36 -5.71 -8.04 0.99
N ASP A 37 -7.00 -8.17 1.30
CA ASP A 37 -7.97 -8.83 0.44
C ASP A 37 -8.09 -8.10 -0.92
N VAL A 38 -8.21 -6.77 -0.88
CA VAL A 38 -8.28 -5.92 -2.09
C VAL A 38 -7.01 -6.04 -2.94
N ILE A 39 -5.84 -6.11 -2.31
CA ILE A 39 -4.57 -6.32 -3.00
C ILE A 39 -4.57 -7.67 -3.71
N GLU A 40 -5.03 -8.74 -3.06
CA GLU A 40 -5.07 -10.08 -3.65
C GLU A 40 -6.00 -10.12 -4.86
N GLU A 41 -7.19 -9.53 -4.78
CA GLU A 41 -8.12 -9.43 -5.91
C GLU A 41 -7.53 -8.65 -7.09
N LYS A 42 -6.87 -7.51 -6.82
CA LYS A 42 -6.23 -6.70 -7.87
C LYS A 42 -5.07 -7.44 -8.52
N VAL A 43 -4.23 -8.12 -7.75
CA VAL A 43 -3.11 -8.92 -8.30
C VAL A 43 -3.63 -10.04 -9.20
N LEU A 44 -4.72 -10.72 -8.82
CA LEU A 44 -5.35 -11.75 -9.66
C LEU A 44 -5.91 -11.18 -10.97
N THR A 45 -6.41 -9.93 -10.94
CA THR A 45 -6.95 -9.25 -12.11
C THR A 45 -5.85 -8.81 -13.07
N VAL A 46 -4.78 -8.18 -12.56
CA VAL A 46 -3.63 -7.72 -13.36
C VAL A 46 -2.93 -8.90 -14.07
N ASN A 47 -2.82 -10.05 -13.41
CA ASN A 47 -2.23 -11.26 -14.01
C ASN A 47 -3.03 -11.81 -15.21
N LYS A 48 -4.32 -11.49 -15.33
CA LYS A 48 -5.18 -11.96 -16.44
C LYS A 48 -5.06 -11.09 -17.69
N THR A 49 -4.65 -9.82 -17.55
CA THR A 49 -4.65 -8.84 -18.64
C THR A 49 -3.30 -8.69 -19.36
N ALA A 50 -2.30 -9.51 -19.04
CA ALA A 50 -1.06 -9.79 -19.79
C ALA A 50 -0.50 -8.65 -20.69
N SER A 51 -0.55 -7.42 -20.19
CA SER A 51 0.09 -6.24 -20.76
C SER A 51 0.68 -5.50 -19.58
N ASP A 52 2.00 -5.38 -19.60
CA ASP A 52 2.86 -4.73 -18.62
C ASP A 52 3.22 -5.54 -17.36
N LEU A 53 4.37 -6.20 -17.45
CA LEU A 53 5.29 -6.63 -16.39
C LEU A 53 5.69 -5.51 -15.39
N ARG A 54 4.96 -4.39 -15.30
CA ARG A 54 5.41 -3.13 -14.69
C ARG A 54 4.45 -2.51 -13.69
N GLU A 55 3.22 -2.99 -13.55
CA GLU A 55 2.30 -2.44 -12.55
C GLU A 55 2.45 -3.12 -11.18
N LEU A 56 3.68 -3.05 -10.64
CA LEU A 56 3.94 -3.28 -9.22
C LEU A 56 3.16 -2.29 -8.34
N TYR A 57 2.78 -1.15 -8.90
CA TYR A 57 1.93 -0.18 -8.25
C TYR A 57 0.45 -0.47 -8.55
N LEU A 58 -0.33 -0.79 -7.51
CA LEU A 58 -1.76 -1.08 -7.62
C LEU A 58 -2.64 0.18 -7.57
N GLY A 59 -2.03 1.34 -7.31
CA GLY A 59 -2.73 2.61 -7.19
C GLY A 59 -3.51 2.74 -5.89
N LEU A 60 -4.57 3.55 -5.95
CA LEU A 60 -5.56 3.67 -4.91
C LEU A 60 -6.33 2.34 -4.79
N LEU A 61 -6.29 1.73 -3.60
CA LEU A 61 -7.08 0.53 -3.28
C LEU A 61 -8.53 0.92 -3.04
N TYR A 62 -8.74 1.81 -2.08
CA TYR A 62 -10.03 2.43 -1.80
C TYR A 62 -9.85 3.74 -1.01
N PRO A 63 -10.76 4.70 -1.21
CA PRO A 63 -10.87 5.87 -0.35
C PRO A 63 -11.80 5.60 0.85
N THR A 64 -11.60 6.36 1.91
CA THR A 64 -12.49 6.53 3.07
C THR A 64 -12.73 8.03 3.25
N GLU A 65 -13.60 8.43 4.18
CA GLU A 65 -13.90 9.85 4.44
C GLU A 65 -12.63 10.66 4.74
N ASP A 66 -11.82 10.16 5.69
CA ASP A 66 -10.63 10.89 6.16
C ASP A 66 -9.33 10.46 5.48
N TYR A 67 -9.30 9.27 4.86
CA TYR A 67 -8.06 8.67 4.36
C TYR A 67 -8.18 8.05 2.97
N LYS A 68 -7.07 7.99 2.26
CA LYS A 68 -6.88 7.22 1.03
C LYS A 68 -5.86 6.12 1.26
N VAL A 69 -6.18 4.91 0.81
CA VAL A 69 -5.30 3.75 0.97
C VAL A 69 -4.70 3.36 -0.37
N TYR A 70 -3.37 3.37 -0.44
CA TYR A 70 -2.61 3.01 -1.62
C TYR A 70 -1.89 1.68 -1.42
N GLY A 71 -1.80 0.90 -2.51
CA GLY A 71 -1.18 -0.40 -2.51
C GLY A 71 -0.08 -0.52 -3.55
N TYR A 72 0.98 -1.23 -3.19
CA TYR A 72 2.05 -1.62 -4.11
C TYR A 72 2.49 -3.04 -3.77
N VAL A 73 2.83 -3.84 -4.77
CA VAL A 73 3.32 -5.20 -4.63
C VAL A 73 4.59 -5.33 -5.43
N THR A 74 5.68 -5.72 -4.77
CA THR A 74 6.97 -5.99 -5.42
C THR A 74 6.96 -7.32 -6.19
N ASN A 75 7.98 -7.54 -7.03
CA ASN A 75 8.19 -8.82 -7.72
C ASN A 75 8.33 -10.01 -6.75
N THR A 76 8.85 -9.78 -5.53
CA THR A 76 8.98 -10.80 -4.47
C THR A 76 7.68 -11.04 -3.70
N LYS A 77 6.57 -10.42 -4.14
CA LYS A 77 5.24 -10.45 -3.52
C LYS A 77 5.17 -9.81 -2.13
N ILE A 78 6.15 -8.98 -1.76
CA ILE A 78 6.03 -8.10 -0.59
C ILE A 78 5.04 -6.99 -0.92
N LYS A 79 4.07 -6.76 -0.03
CA LYS A 79 2.98 -5.81 -0.18
C LYS A 79 3.28 -4.56 0.67
N PHE A 80 3.24 -3.40 0.04
CA PHE A 80 3.37 -2.09 0.66
C PHE A 80 1.99 -1.44 0.72
N ILE A 81 1.61 -0.97 1.90
CA ILE A 81 0.33 -0.31 2.15
C ILE A 81 0.61 1.05 2.76
N VAL A 82 0.09 2.10 2.13
CA VAL A 82 0.28 3.48 2.58
C VAL A 82 -1.08 4.13 2.77
N VAL A 83 -1.33 4.59 4.00
CA VAL A 83 -2.55 5.30 4.38
C VAL A 83 -2.21 6.78 4.50
N VAL A 84 -2.92 7.62 3.74
CA VAL A 84 -2.69 9.08 3.71
C VAL A 84 -3.98 9.82 4.00
N GLU A 85 -3.90 10.97 4.64
CA GLU A 85 -5.07 11.81 4.88
C GLU A 85 -5.62 12.38 3.56
N SER A 86 -6.94 12.33 3.39
CA SER A 86 -7.65 12.76 2.19
C SER A 86 -7.47 14.25 1.87
N SER A 87 -7.26 15.08 2.89
CA SER A 87 -7.03 16.53 2.80
C SER A 87 -5.66 16.91 2.23
N HIS A 88 -4.72 15.97 2.14
CA HIS A 88 -3.33 16.23 1.75
C HIS A 88 -2.95 15.36 0.54
N THR A 89 -3.28 15.81 -0.66
CA THR A 89 -3.05 15.02 -1.89
C THR A 89 -2.19 15.73 -2.92
N THR A 90 -0.87 15.56 -2.80
CA THR A 90 0.04 15.58 -3.96
C THR A 90 1.14 14.53 -3.81
N LEU A 91 0.87 13.38 -3.20
CA LEU A 91 1.76 12.22 -3.41
C LEU A 91 1.50 11.75 -4.85
N ARG A 92 2.25 12.34 -5.77
CA ARG A 92 2.23 11.94 -7.18
C ARG A 92 2.73 10.51 -7.26
N ASP A 93 2.18 9.70 -8.16
CA ASP A 93 2.57 8.30 -8.34
C ASP A 93 4.09 8.13 -8.51
N ASN A 94 4.79 9.16 -9.00
CA ASN A 94 6.24 9.22 -9.09
C ASN A 94 6.96 9.23 -7.72
N GLU A 95 6.43 9.92 -6.71
CA GLU A 95 7.04 9.99 -5.38
C GLU A 95 6.93 8.63 -4.67
N ILE A 96 5.78 7.95 -4.81
CA ILE A 96 5.57 6.60 -4.27
C ILE A 96 6.51 5.60 -4.95
N ARG A 97 6.64 5.66 -6.29
CA ARG A 97 7.59 4.83 -7.04
C ARG A 97 9.04 5.10 -6.60
N GLN A 98 9.42 6.35 -6.36
CA GLN A 98 10.77 6.71 -5.90
C GLN A 98 11.08 6.22 -4.48
N VAL A 99 10.14 6.34 -3.54
CA VAL A 99 10.33 5.83 -2.17
C VAL A 99 10.56 4.33 -2.20
N ILE A 100 9.75 3.60 -2.99
CA ILE A 100 9.83 2.14 -3.05
C ILE A 100 11.09 1.68 -3.79
N SER A 101 11.50 2.37 -4.87
CA SER A 101 12.76 2.02 -5.55
C SER A 101 13.98 2.13 -4.63
N HIS A 102 14.01 3.09 -3.70
CA HIS A 102 15.07 3.19 -2.71
C HIS A 102 15.03 2.05 -1.68
N VAL A 103 13.84 1.60 -1.28
CA VAL A 103 13.68 0.51 -0.29
C VAL A 103 13.99 -0.87 -0.88
N THR A 104 13.80 -1.07 -2.20
CA THR A 104 13.99 -2.38 -2.85
C THR A 104 15.42 -2.63 -3.36
N LEU A 105 16.29 -1.61 -3.37
CA LEU A 105 17.68 -1.67 -3.88
C LEU A 105 18.76 -1.77 -2.81
N THR A 106 18.39 -2.01 -1.54
CA THR A 106 19.33 -2.27 -0.43
C THR A 106 19.13 -3.69 0.08
#